data_AF-A0A962MGG9-F1
#
_entry.id   AF-A0A962MGG9-F1
#
_cell.length_a   1.000
_cell.length_b   1.000
_cell.length_c   1.000
_cell.angle_alpha   90.00
_cell.angle_beta   90.00
_cell.angle_gamma   90.00
#
_symmetry.space_group_name_H-M   'P 1'
#
loop_
_entity.id
_entity.type
_entity.pdbx_description
1 polymer ?
#
loop_
_entity_poly.entity_id
_entity_poly.type
_entity_poly.pdbx_seq_one_letter_code
_entity_poly.pdbx_strand_id
1 'polypeptide(L)'
;IYDPVDIYAALQEVSTMKPLVKDPNITIEQLVGELTDPEHLQRTLNAPGEQAGESQADVVLSQLSQKLMRILRKAGQQAESKPALKQKLDELQSLWGVEPGKLHQHLHQMGPTQAAQFIRQQHGLLHQLAEVKQLLGSEHFPLISEHDDQLLVREQSYGRHAKPEDYLDGFNRFIHEQINQSAALAVVVNKPRDLTRAQLKEIRLLLDNAGYSEAKLRSAWRDQTNQDIAASIIGHIRQAALGEALLPFEQRVSKAMQQIYAQHNWTPMQRKWLERLAKQLTHEVIIDRAAINDLPAFRGGAKQLDKVLNQQLDSVLDTLNEGLWEAG
;
A
#
# COMPACT_ATOMS: atom_id res chain seq x y z
N ILE A 1 27.39 -1.60 14.35
CA ILE A 1 27.02 -3.00 14.03
C ILE A 1 27.80 -3.89 14.97
N TYR A 2 27.14 -4.79 15.70
CA TYR A 2 27.77 -5.81 16.54
C TYR A 2 28.05 -7.03 15.66
N ASP A 3 29.27 -7.56 15.69
CA ASP A 3 29.70 -8.76 14.95
C ASP A 3 29.63 -9.98 15.89
N PRO A 4 28.58 -10.80 15.81
CA PRO A 4 28.42 -11.95 16.70
C PRO A 4 29.26 -13.15 16.28
N VAL A 5 30.03 -13.08 15.18
CA VAL A 5 30.72 -14.25 14.61
C VAL A 5 32.20 -14.01 14.31
N ASP A 6 32.78 -12.93 14.83
CA ASP A 6 34.23 -12.61 14.78
C ASP A 6 34.83 -12.68 13.35
N ILE A 7 34.04 -12.34 12.34
CA ILE A 7 34.42 -12.43 10.92
C ILE A 7 35.55 -11.43 10.63
N TYR A 8 35.59 -10.30 11.34
CA TYR A 8 36.63 -9.29 11.19
C TYR A 8 38.01 -9.73 11.72
N ALA A 9 38.06 -10.64 12.70
CA ALA A 9 39.32 -11.20 13.19
C ALA A 9 39.95 -12.15 12.16
N ALA A 10 39.13 -12.91 11.42
CA ALA A 10 39.59 -13.84 10.40
C ALA A 10 40.14 -13.15 9.12
N LEU A 11 39.73 -11.91 8.85
CA LEU A 11 40.13 -11.15 7.66
C LEU A 11 41.38 -10.28 7.86
N GLN A 12 41.90 -10.18 9.09
CA GLN A 12 43.07 -9.36 9.45
C GLN A 12 44.39 -9.84 8.82
N GLU A 13 44.51 -11.13 8.50
CA GLU A 13 45.74 -11.69 7.91
C GLU A 13 45.91 -11.39 6.43
N VAL A 14 44.84 -10.98 5.73
CA VAL A 14 44.83 -10.83 4.26
C VAL A 14 44.40 -9.42 3.80
N SER A 15 43.88 -8.58 4.71
CA SER A 15 43.48 -7.21 4.41
C SER A 15 43.84 -6.26 5.56
N THR A 16 44.66 -5.24 5.28
CA THR A 16 44.91 -4.12 6.20
C THR A 16 43.84 -3.02 6.12
N MET A 17 42.88 -3.14 5.20
CA MET A 17 41.81 -2.16 5.01
C MET A 17 40.68 -2.46 5.99
N LYS A 18 40.57 -1.63 7.04
CA LYS A 18 39.28 -1.45 7.74
C LYS A 18 38.43 -0.54 6.86
N PRO A 19 37.34 -1.01 6.23
CA PRO A 19 36.40 -0.08 5.64
C PRO A 19 35.60 0.51 6.81
N LEU A 20 36.06 1.65 7.34
CA LEU A 20 35.20 2.47 8.17
C LEU A 20 34.11 3.00 7.25
N VAL A 21 32.95 2.35 7.28
CA VAL A 21 31.76 2.79 6.55
C VAL A 21 31.53 4.25 6.92
N LYS A 22 31.44 5.13 5.92
CA LYS A 22 31.05 6.53 6.11
C LYS A 22 29.75 6.53 6.91
N ASP A 23 29.80 6.95 8.17
CA ASP A 23 28.58 7.18 8.93
C ASP A 23 28.01 8.54 8.46
N PRO A 24 26.95 8.56 7.62
CA PRO A 24 26.39 9.82 7.15
C PRO A 24 25.82 10.66 8.30
N ASN A 25 25.55 10.03 9.45
CA ASN A 25 24.91 10.63 10.61
C ASN A 25 25.90 11.15 11.66
N ILE A 26 27.22 11.01 11.45
CA ILE A 26 28.21 11.54 12.40
C ILE A 26 28.01 13.04 12.64
N THR A 27 27.98 13.44 13.91
CA THR A 27 27.67 14.81 14.33
C THR A 27 28.91 15.71 14.34
N ILE A 28 28.72 17.03 14.35
CA ILE A 28 29.85 17.98 14.45
C ILE A 28 30.51 17.83 15.82
N GLU A 29 29.72 17.60 16.84
CA GLU A 29 30.10 17.39 18.23
C GLU A 29 31.02 16.17 18.37
N GLN A 30 30.67 15.04 17.71
CA GLN A 30 31.53 13.85 17.66
C GLN A 30 32.84 14.11 16.92
N LEU A 31 32.82 14.76 15.76
CA LEU A 31 34.03 15.07 14.98
C LEU A 31 34.98 16.03 15.73
N VAL A 32 34.42 17.02 16.43
CA VAL A 32 35.20 17.91 17.31
C VAL A 32 35.79 17.12 18.47
N GLY A 33 35.02 16.23 19.10
CA GLY A 33 35.52 15.36 20.17
C GLY A 33 36.69 14.47 19.71
N GLU A 34 36.58 13.85 18.54
CA GLU A 34 37.62 13.00 17.96
C GLU A 34 38.94 13.76 17.67
N LEU A 35 38.87 15.03 17.28
CA LEU A 35 40.06 15.86 17.04
C LEU A 35 40.63 16.49 18.31
N THR A 36 39.78 16.82 19.28
CA THR A 36 40.18 17.61 20.47
C THR A 36 40.53 16.76 21.68
N ASP A 37 40.21 15.47 21.69
CA ASP A 37 40.73 14.55 22.70
C ASP A 37 42.17 14.13 22.36
N PRO A 38 43.17 14.30 23.26
CA PRO A 38 44.56 13.92 23.00
C PRO A 38 44.76 12.44 22.61
N GLU A 39 44.04 11.52 23.24
CA GLU A 39 44.19 10.09 22.99
C GLU A 39 43.57 9.69 21.65
N HIS A 40 42.40 10.25 21.34
CA HIS A 40 41.75 10.03 20.05
C HIS A 40 42.52 10.68 18.90
N LEU A 41 43.05 11.89 19.07
CA LEU A 41 43.88 12.56 18.08
C LEU A 41 45.16 11.77 17.78
N GLN A 42 45.84 11.28 18.83
CA GLN A 42 47.06 10.50 18.64
C GLN A 42 46.78 9.17 17.92
N ARG A 43 45.65 8.54 18.22
CA ARG A 43 45.21 7.30 17.56
C ARG A 43 44.85 7.53 16.09
N THR A 44 44.17 8.63 15.77
CA THR A 44 43.74 8.96 14.40
C THR A 44 44.89 9.46 13.53
N LEU A 45 45.88 10.15 14.08
CA LEU A 45 47.11 10.53 13.37
C LEU A 45 47.97 9.32 12.95
N ASN A 46 47.96 8.26 13.77
CA ASN A 46 48.73 7.04 13.52
C ASN A 46 47.98 6.01 12.65
N ALA A 47 46.71 6.26 12.32
CA ALA A 47 45.91 5.39 11.47
C ALA A 47 45.91 5.89 10.02
N PRO A 48 46.04 5.00 9.01
CA PRO A 48 45.97 5.40 7.62
C PRO A 48 44.58 5.92 7.26
N GLY A 49 44.52 7.00 6.48
CA GLY A 49 43.30 7.62 5.97
C GLY A 49 42.83 7.03 4.63
N GLU A 50 41.93 7.74 3.95
CA GLU A 50 41.32 7.29 2.69
C GLU A 50 42.29 7.35 1.49
N GLN A 51 43.24 8.31 1.48
CA GLN A 51 44.20 8.49 0.38
C GLN A 51 45.64 8.19 0.82
N ALA A 52 46.50 7.89 -0.16
CA ALA A 52 47.92 7.65 0.07
C ALA A 52 48.60 8.90 0.65
N GLY A 53 49.06 8.80 1.90
CA GLY A 53 49.71 9.90 2.63
C GLY A 53 48.79 10.69 3.56
N GLU A 54 47.49 10.40 3.59
CA GLU A 54 46.55 10.97 4.57
C GLU A 54 46.43 10.09 5.82
N SER A 55 46.24 10.71 6.98
CA SER A 55 45.88 10.04 8.22
C SER A 55 44.36 10.03 8.42
N GLN A 56 43.87 9.19 9.32
CA GLN A 56 42.46 9.23 9.70
C GLN A 56 42.08 10.59 10.31
N ALA A 57 43.03 11.30 10.94
CA ALA A 57 42.77 12.65 11.45
C ALA A 57 42.49 13.66 10.32
N ASP A 58 43.11 13.50 9.15
CA ASP A 58 42.84 14.30 7.96
C ASP A 58 41.42 14.04 7.41
N VAL A 59 40.97 12.79 7.47
CA VAL A 59 39.60 12.40 7.10
C VAL A 59 38.57 13.04 8.04
N VAL A 60 38.79 12.96 9.36
CA VAL A 60 37.91 13.58 10.38
C VAL A 60 37.88 15.10 10.20
N LEU A 61 39.04 15.74 10.01
CA LEU A 61 39.13 17.17 9.74
C LEU A 61 38.38 17.58 8.46
N SER A 62 38.48 16.78 7.40
CA SER A 62 37.78 17.01 6.13
C SER A 62 36.27 16.93 6.30
N GLN A 63 35.77 15.91 7.02
CA GLN A 63 34.34 15.77 7.32
C GLN A 63 33.82 16.93 8.17
N LEU A 64 34.57 17.35 9.18
CA LEU A 64 34.25 18.52 10.01
C LEU A 64 34.17 19.77 9.14
N SER A 65 35.19 20.00 8.31
CA SER A 65 35.30 21.17 7.42
C SER A 65 34.12 21.25 6.45
N GLN A 66 33.69 20.12 5.87
CA GLN A 66 32.51 20.07 4.99
C GLN A 66 31.21 20.43 5.72
N LYS A 67 31.00 19.90 6.94
CA LYS A 67 29.80 20.21 7.73
C LYS A 67 29.77 21.68 8.16
N LEU A 68 30.91 22.24 8.57
CA LEU A 68 31.06 23.67 8.87
C LEU A 68 30.81 24.54 7.64
N MET A 69 31.41 24.20 6.50
CA MET A 69 31.20 24.91 5.22
C MET A 69 29.71 24.98 4.88
N ARG A 70 28.97 23.87 4.97
CA ARG A 70 27.54 23.82 4.62
C ARG A 70 26.70 24.76 5.48
N ILE A 71 26.95 24.77 6.79
CA ILE A 71 26.22 25.63 7.73
C ILE A 71 26.58 27.09 7.49
N LEU A 72 27.87 27.42 7.44
CA LEU A 72 28.35 28.81 7.39
C LEU A 72 28.11 29.46 6.02
N ARG A 73 28.15 28.68 4.93
CA ARG A 73 27.74 29.16 3.59
C ARG A 73 26.25 29.50 3.55
N LYS A 74 25.40 28.62 4.08
CA LYS A 74 23.94 28.87 4.16
C LYS A 74 23.66 30.08 5.05
N ALA A 75 24.39 30.22 6.16
CA ALA A 75 24.28 31.37 7.04
C ALA A 75 24.66 32.67 6.33
N GLY A 76 25.78 32.68 5.60
CA GLY A 76 26.21 33.84 4.82
C GLY A 76 25.19 34.26 3.75
N GLN A 77 24.60 33.30 3.04
CA GLN A 77 23.54 33.58 2.06
C GLN A 77 22.28 34.17 2.70
N GLN A 78 21.84 33.63 3.84
CA GLN A 78 20.66 34.15 4.54
C GLN A 78 20.93 35.45 5.31
N ALA A 79 22.18 35.79 5.59
CA ALA A 79 22.55 37.04 6.27
C ALA A 79 22.20 38.29 5.44
N GLU A 80 22.07 38.17 4.11
CA GLU A 80 21.60 39.26 3.25
C GLU A 80 20.16 39.69 3.56
N SER A 81 19.31 38.74 3.99
CA SER A 81 17.90 38.97 4.29
C SER A 81 17.56 38.94 5.80
N LYS A 82 18.52 38.56 6.66
CA LYS A 82 18.33 38.45 8.12
C LYS A 82 19.40 39.25 8.89
N PRO A 83 19.08 40.46 9.41
CA PRO A 83 20.07 41.32 10.08
C PRO A 83 20.65 40.71 11.36
N ALA A 84 19.86 39.96 12.14
CA ALA A 84 20.34 39.27 13.34
C ALA A 84 21.39 38.19 13.03
N LEU A 85 21.24 37.50 11.90
CA LEU A 85 22.21 36.49 11.45
C LEU A 85 23.49 37.16 10.95
N LYS A 86 23.38 38.29 10.23
CA LYS A 86 24.54 39.08 9.80
C LYS A 86 25.37 39.56 10.99
N GLN A 87 24.72 40.20 11.98
CA GLN A 87 25.38 40.64 13.21
C GLN A 87 26.09 39.48 13.91
N LYS A 88 25.45 38.31 13.99
CA LYS A 88 26.07 37.13 14.61
C LYS A 88 27.33 36.67 13.85
N LEU A 89 27.31 36.68 12.52
CA LEU A 89 28.49 36.30 11.73
C LEU A 89 29.63 37.31 11.91
N ASP A 90 29.34 38.61 12.00
CA ASP A 90 30.34 39.66 12.25
C ASP A 90 30.98 39.52 13.65
N GLU A 91 30.18 39.19 14.67
CA GLU A 91 30.66 38.85 16.02
C GLU A 91 31.59 37.63 15.99
N LEU A 92 31.20 36.57 15.27
CA LEU A 92 32.02 35.35 15.14
C LEU A 92 33.32 35.61 14.39
N GLN A 93 33.32 36.46 13.37
CA GLN A 93 34.55 36.87 12.69
C GLN A 93 35.54 37.53 13.66
N SER A 94 35.04 38.39 14.55
CA SER A 94 35.85 39.08 15.54
C SER A 94 36.43 38.12 16.59
N LEU A 95 35.65 37.10 16.97
CA LEU A 95 36.06 36.09 17.96
C LEU A 95 37.03 35.04 17.40
N TRP A 96 36.79 34.57 16.17
CA TRP A 96 37.61 33.52 15.54
C TRP A 96 38.84 34.08 14.84
N GLY A 97 38.89 35.40 14.58
CA GLY A 97 39.94 36.03 13.79
C GLY A 97 39.91 35.64 12.31
N VAL A 98 38.89 34.89 11.89
CA VAL A 98 38.70 34.37 10.54
C VAL A 98 37.25 34.57 10.14
N GLU A 99 37.02 34.98 8.90
CA GLU A 99 35.68 35.09 8.32
C GLU A 99 34.94 33.75 8.44
N PRO A 100 33.75 33.67 9.05
CA PRO A 100 33.01 32.42 9.26
C PRO A 100 32.86 31.57 8.00
N GLY A 101 32.59 32.21 6.85
CA GLY A 101 32.46 31.52 5.56
C GLY A 101 33.74 30.77 5.13
N LYS A 102 34.92 31.20 5.60
CA LYS A 102 36.24 30.64 5.26
C LYS A 102 36.85 29.80 6.37
N LEU A 103 36.19 29.65 7.52
CA LEU A 103 36.69 28.87 8.65
C LEU A 103 37.09 27.44 8.24
N HIS A 104 36.29 26.79 7.39
CA HIS A 104 36.58 25.46 6.87
C HIS A 104 37.89 25.38 6.07
N GLN A 105 38.24 26.43 5.30
CA GLN A 105 39.50 26.49 4.55
C GLN A 105 40.67 26.68 5.50
N HIS A 106 40.51 27.54 6.51
CA HIS A 106 41.54 27.78 7.51
C HIS A 106 41.88 26.51 8.29
N LEU A 107 40.86 25.78 8.77
CA LEU A 107 41.05 24.52 9.48
C LEU A 107 41.74 23.47 8.61
N HIS A 108 41.35 23.34 7.34
CA HIS A 108 41.97 22.41 6.40
C HIS A 108 43.44 22.76 6.10
N GLN A 109 43.78 24.05 5.98
CA GLN A 109 45.16 24.50 5.69
C GLN A 109 46.12 24.28 6.86
N MET A 110 45.62 24.37 8.10
CA MET A 110 46.41 24.15 9.31
C MET A 110 46.73 22.66 9.55
N GLY A 111 45.93 21.76 8.99
CA GLY A 111 46.03 20.32 9.24
C GLY A 111 45.50 19.91 10.62
N PRO A 112 45.35 18.60 10.87
CA PRO A 112 44.58 18.05 11.99
C PRO A 112 45.10 18.48 13.37
N THR A 113 46.41 18.51 13.57
CA THR A 113 47.02 18.85 14.86
C THR A 113 46.80 20.32 15.24
N GLN A 114 47.04 21.24 14.30
CA GLN A 114 46.86 22.68 14.55
C GLN A 114 45.37 23.04 14.56
N ALA A 115 44.55 22.41 13.73
CA ALA A 115 43.10 22.57 13.77
C ALA A 115 42.52 22.13 15.12
N ALA A 116 42.99 21.01 15.68
CA ALA A 116 42.60 20.57 17.02
C ALA A 116 42.97 21.59 18.10
N GLN A 117 44.16 22.19 18.03
CA GLN A 117 44.58 23.25 18.96
C GLN A 117 43.71 24.50 18.82
N PHE A 118 43.44 24.93 17.58
CA PHE A 118 42.56 26.06 17.30
C PHE A 118 41.15 25.83 17.89
N ILE A 119 40.57 24.66 17.67
CA ILE A 119 39.24 24.30 18.20
C ILE A 119 39.24 24.28 19.73
N ARG A 120 40.30 23.78 20.38
CA ARG A 120 40.43 23.80 21.85
C ARG A 120 40.51 25.23 22.40
N GLN A 121 41.20 26.14 21.71
CA GLN A 121 41.28 27.55 22.11
C GLN A 121 39.91 28.25 21.99
N GLN A 122 39.12 27.86 21.00
CA GLN A 122 37.77 28.36 20.76
C GLN A 122 36.73 27.56 21.58
N HIS A 123 36.78 27.68 22.91
CA HIS A 123 35.95 26.94 23.87
C HIS A 123 34.42 27.01 23.62
N GLY A 124 33.95 28.00 22.86
CA GLY A 124 32.54 28.21 22.53
C GLY A 124 32.10 27.72 21.15
N LEU A 125 32.97 27.09 20.34
CA LEU A 125 32.71 26.81 18.92
C LEU A 125 31.38 26.05 18.68
N LEU A 126 31.14 24.98 19.45
CA LEU A 126 29.91 24.18 19.30
C LEU A 126 28.65 24.98 19.66
N HIS A 127 28.71 25.76 20.74
CA HIS A 127 27.60 26.62 21.17
C HIS A 127 27.31 27.71 20.12
N GLN A 128 28.36 28.37 19.63
CA GLN A 128 28.27 29.39 18.59
C GLN A 128 27.65 28.84 17.29
N LEU A 129 28.02 27.63 16.89
CA LEU A 129 27.42 26.95 15.74
C LEU A 129 25.95 26.57 15.99
N ALA A 130 25.59 26.19 17.22
CA ALA A 130 24.21 25.93 17.60
C ALA A 130 23.34 27.21 17.52
N GLU A 131 23.85 28.35 17.98
CA GLU A 131 23.18 29.65 17.84
C GLU A 131 22.98 30.04 16.36
N VAL A 132 24.00 29.82 15.52
CA VAL A 132 23.87 30.03 14.06
C VAL A 132 22.81 29.12 13.46
N LYS A 133 22.75 27.84 13.86
CA LYS A 133 21.70 26.90 13.42
C LYS A 133 20.30 27.35 13.86
N GLN A 134 20.16 27.91 15.06
CA GLN A 134 18.89 28.45 15.56
C GLN A 134 18.46 29.70 14.76
N LEU A 135 19.37 30.65 14.52
CA LEU A 135 19.09 31.88 13.75
C LEU A 135 18.81 31.62 12.27
N LEU A 136 19.40 30.55 11.71
CA LEU A 136 19.06 30.06 10.37
C LEU A 136 17.57 29.69 10.28
N GLY A 137 16.94 29.33 11.39
CA GLY A 137 15.59 28.78 11.43
C GLY A 137 15.57 27.41 10.77
N SER A 138 15.13 26.38 11.47
CA SER A 138 14.86 25.13 10.80
C SER A 138 13.66 25.35 9.88
N GLU A 139 13.84 25.24 8.56
CA GLU A 139 12.66 25.12 7.72
C GLU A 139 11.90 23.82 8.03
N HIS A 140 12.53 22.80 8.62
CA HIS A 140 11.86 21.61 9.16
C HIS A 140 12.75 20.94 10.23
N PHE A 141 12.40 21.09 11.52
CA PHE A 141 12.57 19.98 12.47
C PHE A 141 11.21 19.28 12.52
N PRO A 142 10.91 18.32 11.63
CA PRO A 142 9.73 17.52 11.84
C PRO A 142 9.92 16.80 13.17
N LEU A 143 8.91 16.87 14.04
CA LEU A 143 8.83 15.96 15.18
C LEU A 143 8.68 14.56 14.60
N ILE A 144 9.79 13.82 14.54
CA ILE A 144 9.80 12.43 14.09
C ILE A 144 9.49 11.59 15.33
N SER A 145 8.35 10.91 15.31
CA SER A 145 8.05 9.86 16.28
C SER A 145 8.90 8.63 15.95
N GLU A 146 9.73 8.18 16.90
CA GLU A 146 10.48 6.91 16.80
C GLU A 146 9.70 5.72 17.39
N HIS A 147 8.42 5.92 17.74
CA HIS A 147 7.58 4.82 18.22
C HIS A 147 7.30 3.83 17.09
N ASP A 148 7.46 2.54 17.38
CA ASP A 148 7.03 1.47 16.47
C ASP A 148 5.52 1.52 16.26
N ASP A 149 5.08 1.44 15.01
CA ASP A 149 3.66 1.37 14.68
C ASP A 149 3.03 0.09 15.25
N GLN A 150 1.87 0.23 15.89
CA GLN A 150 1.09 -0.89 16.40
C GLN A 150 -0.31 -0.89 15.80
N LEU A 151 -0.74 -2.05 15.30
CA LEU A 151 -2.11 -2.25 14.85
C LEU A 151 -3.02 -2.39 16.08
N LEU A 152 -3.73 -1.32 16.43
CA LEU A 152 -4.64 -1.32 17.58
C LEU A 152 -5.95 -2.05 17.29
N VAL A 153 -6.59 -1.74 16.15
CA VAL A 153 -7.93 -2.22 15.80
C VAL A 153 -8.02 -2.44 14.29
N ARG A 154 -8.72 -3.51 13.91
CA ARG A 154 -9.16 -3.76 12.53
C ARG A 154 -10.68 -3.89 12.53
N GLU A 155 -11.37 -2.81 12.16
CA GLU A 155 -12.81 -2.79 12.01
C GLU A 155 -13.19 -2.73 10.52
N GLN A 156 -14.14 -3.57 10.12
CA GLN A 156 -14.75 -3.55 8.80
C GLN A 156 -15.97 -2.64 8.86
N SER A 157 -15.97 -1.54 8.10
CA SER A 157 -17.13 -0.65 7.98
C SER A 157 -17.81 -0.78 6.62
N TYR A 158 -19.11 -0.49 6.59
CA TYR A 158 -19.98 -0.64 5.43
C TYR A 158 -20.39 0.73 4.87
N GLY A 159 -19.44 1.66 4.81
CA GLY A 159 -19.69 3.06 4.42
C GLY A 159 -20.31 3.85 5.56
N ARG A 160 -21.59 4.22 5.43
CA ARG A 160 -22.32 4.95 6.49
C ARG A 160 -22.73 4.07 7.67
N HIS A 161 -22.67 2.75 7.50
CA HIS A 161 -23.06 1.77 8.52
C HIS A 161 -21.81 1.18 9.16
N ALA A 162 -21.73 1.24 10.50
CA ALA A 162 -20.64 0.65 11.25
C ALA A 162 -20.83 -0.86 11.46
N LYS A 163 -22.09 -1.30 11.62
CA LYS A 163 -22.44 -2.70 11.89
C LYS A 163 -23.00 -3.41 10.66
N PRO A 164 -22.71 -4.71 10.47
CA PRO A 164 -23.25 -5.48 9.36
C PRO A 164 -24.78 -5.60 9.42
N GLU A 165 -25.37 -5.69 10.62
CA GLU A 165 -26.83 -5.76 10.80
C GLU A 165 -27.51 -4.49 10.25
N ASP A 166 -27.04 -3.32 10.66
CA ASP A 166 -27.59 -2.03 10.23
C ASP A 166 -27.49 -1.85 8.70
N TYR A 167 -26.43 -2.38 8.11
CA TYR A 167 -26.22 -2.35 6.67
C TYR A 167 -27.21 -3.26 5.92
N LEU A 168 -27.43 -4.48 6.40
CA LEU A 168 -28.37 -5.43 5.80
C LEU A 168 -29.83 -4.98 6.00
N ASP A 169 -30.17 -4.40 7.15
CA ASP A 169 -31.48 -3.79 7.38
C ASP A 169 -31.71 -2.58 6.46
N GLY A 170 -30.67 -1.77 6.24
CA GLY A 170 -30.68 -0.68 5.26
C GLY A 170 -30.92 -1.19 3.84
N PHE A 171 -30.23 -2.27 3.46
CA PHE A 171 -30.43 -2.94 2.17
C PHE A 171 -31.87 -3.45 2.01
N ASN A 172 -32.42 -4.13 3.02
CA ASN A 172 -33.79 -4.65 2.99
C ASN A 172 -34.81 -3.52 2.76
N ARG A 173 -34.67 -2.42 3.50
CA ARG A 173 -35.53 -1.24 3.34
C ARG A 173 -35.40 -0.65 1.93
N PHE A 174 -34.17 -0.50 1.45
CA PHE A 174 -33.89 0.01 0.11
C PHE A 174 -34.55 -0.85 -0.98
N ILE A 175 -34.45 -2.18 -0.89
CA ILE A 175 -35.10 -3.09 -1.83
C ILE A 175 -36.62 -2.93 -1.81
N HIS A 176 -37.25 -2.87 -0.64
CA HIS A 176 -38.71 -2.67 -0.53
C HIS A 176 -39.18 -1.33 -1.11
N GLU A 177 -38.39 -0.26 -0.95
CA GLU A 177 -38.70 1.05 -1.51
C GLU A 177 -38.53 1.08 -3.04
N GLN A 178 -37.50 0.42 -3.55
CA GLN A 178 -37.11 0.47 -4.96
C GLN A 178 -37.80 -0.56 -5.85
N ILE A 179 -38.39 -1.63 -5.28
CA ILE A 179 -39.03 -2.70 -6.07
C ILE A 179 -40.16 -2.19 -6.97
N ASN A 180 -40.91 -1.18 -6.51
CA ASN A 180 -42.00 -0.57 -7.27
C ASN A 180 -41.52 0.53 -8.23
N GLN A 181 -40.26 0.97 -8.09
CA GLN A 181 -39.68 2.06 -8.88
C GLN A 181 -38.79 1.54 -10.02
N SER A 182 -38.15 0.38 -9.82
CA SER A 182 -37.28 -0.26 -10.80
C SER A 182 -37.96 -1.48 -11.41
N ALA A 183 -38.24 -1.40 -12.72
CA ALA A 183 -38.74 -2.54 -13.49
C ALA A 183 -37.79 -3.75 -13.42
N ALA A 184 -36.48 -3.52 -13.39
CA ALA A 184 -35.48 -4.57 -13.30
C ALA A 184 -35.55 -5.31 -11.95
N LEU A 185 -35.68 -4.59 -10.83
CA LEU A 185 -35.87 -5.21 -9.51
C LEU A 185 -37.20 -5.98 -9.43
N ALA A 186 -38.28 -5.44 -10.00
CA ALA A 186 -39.56 -6.14 -10.06
C ALA A 186 -39.48 -7.47 -10.83
N VAL A 187 -38.68 -7.53 -11.90
CA VAL A 187 -38.42 -8.76 -12.67
C VAL A 187 -37.67 -9.78 -11.81
N VAL A 188 -36.63 -9.38 -11.06
CA VAL A 188 -35.90 -10.29 -10.16
C VAL A 188 -36.81 -10.97 -9.14
N VAL A 189 -37.79 -10.24 -8.60
CA VAL A 189 -38.66 -10.77 -7.56
C VAL A 189 -39.79 -11.61 -8.14
N ASN A 190 -40.45 -11.14 -9.20
CA ASN A 190 -41.67 -11.77 -9.71
C ASN A 190 -41.44 -12.76 -10.86
N LYS A 191 -40.43 -12.50 -11.70
CA LYS A 191 -40.16 -13.26 -12.94
C LYS A 191 -38.65 -13.40 -13.18
N PRO A 192 -37.89 -14.00 -12.25
CA PRO A 192 -36.43 -14.05 -12.32
C PRO A 192 -35.90 -14.82 -13.55
N ARG A 193 -36.71 -15.73 -14.11
CA ARG A 193 -36.38 -16.44 -15.37
C ARG A 193 -36.37 -15.53 -16.61
N ASP A 194 -37.10 -14.41 -16.57
CA ASP A 194 -37.18 -13.45 -17.68
C ASP A 194 -36.10 -12.36 -17.56
N LEU A 195 -35.23 -12.46 -16.54
CA LEU A 195 -34.21 -11.47 -16.27
C LEU A 195 -33.16 -11.46 -17.38
N THR A 196 -32.96 -10.28 -17.97
CA THR A 196 -31.96 -10.06 -19.01
C THR A 196 -30.63 -9.59 -18.41
N ARG A 197 -29.53 -9.78 -19.15
CA ARG A 197 -28.21 -9.26 -18.75
C ARG A 197 -28.16 -7.73 -18.66
N ALA A 198 -28.93 -7.04 -19.50
CA ALA A 198 -29.07 -5.59 -19.43
C ALA A 198 -29.72 -5.16 -18.10
N GLN A 199 -30.80 -5.83 -17.69
CA GLN A 199 -31.44 -5.58 -16.40
C GLN A 199 -30.53 -5.94 -15.22
N LEU A 200 -29.81 -7.05 -15.28
CA LEU A 200 -28.86 -7.40 -14.22
C LEU A 200 -27.75 -6.34 -14.06
N LYS A 201 -27.25 -5.80 -15.17
CA LYS A 201 -26.26 -4.71 -15.15
C LYS A 201 -26.84 -3.43 -14.56
N GLU A 202 -28.08 -3.08 -14.93
CA GLU A 202 -28.80 -1.94 -14.37
C GLU A 202 -28.98 -2.08 -12.85
N ILE A 203 -29.37 -3.27 -12.38
CA ILE A 203 -29.52 -3.58 -10.95
C ILE A 203 -28.20 -3.42 -10.22
N ARG A 204 -27.12 -4.01 -10.74
CA ARG A 204 -25.79 -3.88 -10.13
C ARG A 204 -25.38 -2.41 -9.99
N LEU A 205 -25.58 -1.62 -11.04
CA LEU A 205 -25.26 -0.19 -11.02
C LEU A 205 -26.13 0.58 -10.01
N LEU A 206 -27.43 0.28 -9.95
CA LEU A 206 -28.36 0.89 -8.99
C LEU A 206 -27.94 0.60 -7.55
N LEU A 207 -27.59 -0.66 -7.26
CA LEU A 207 -27.15 -1.08 -5.93
C LEU A 207 -25.79 -0.50 -5.56
N ASP A 208 -24.82 -0.54 -6.47
CA ASP A 208 -23.49 0.04 -6.25
C ASP A 208 -23.56 1.54 -5.94
N ASN A 209 -24.38 2.29 -6.70
CA ASN A 209 -24.60 3.72 -6.47
C ASN A 209 -25.25 4.01 -5.11
N ALA A 210 -26.09 3.10 -4.61
CA ALA A 210 -26.68 3.18 -3.27
C ALA A 210 -25.75 2.65 -2.16
N GLY A 211 -24.58 2.10 -2.51
CA GLY A 211 -23.60 1.57 -1.56
C GLY A 211 -23.77 0.08 -1.24
N TYR A 212 -24.64 -0.63 -1.96
CA TYR A 212 -25.01 -2.04 -1.77
C TYR A 212 -24.33 -2.99 -2.77
N SER A 213 -22.99 -2.94 -2.85
CA SER A 213 -22.27 -3.84 -3.76
C SER A 213 -22.34 -5.30 -3.33
N GLU A 214 -22.34 -6.22 -4.30
CA GLU A 214 -22.43 -7.67 -4.06
C GLU A 214 -21.33 -8.16 -3.09
N ALA A 215 -20.12 -7.61 -3.20
CA ALA A 215 -19.01 -7.93 -2.30
C ALA A 215 -19.27 -7.50 -0.85
N LYS A 216 -19.86 -6.31 -0.64
CA LYS A 216 -20.20 -5.80 0.70
C LYS A 216 -21.39 -6.53 1.30
N LEU A 217 -22.39 -6.88 0.48
CA LEU A 217 -23.53 -7.69 0.94
C LEU A 217 -23.07 -9.07 1.41
N ARG A 218 -22.18 -9.71 0.65
CA ARG A 218 -21.58 -10.99 1.05
C ARG A 218 -20.78 -10.87 2.35
N SER A 219 -19.93 -9.85 2.47
CA SER A 219 -19.14 -9.69 3.70
C SER A 219 -20.00 -9.36 4.91
N ALA A 220 -21.03 -8.51 4.75
CA ALA A 220 -21.97 -8.17 5.82
C ALA A 220 -22.75 -9.40 6.28
N TRP A 221 -23.25 -10.20 5.33
CA TRP A 221 -23.95 -11.44 5.65
C TRP A 221 -23.05 -12.41 6.42
N ARG A 222 -21.81 -12.57 5.96
CA ARG A 222 -20.81 -13.42 6.61
C ARG A 222 -20.50 -12.95 8.03
N ASP A 223 -20.34 -11.64 8.23
CA ASP A 223 -20.02 -11.08 9.54
C ASP A 223 -21.22 -11.19 10.51
N GLN A 224 -22.46 -11.05 10.03
CA GLN A 224 -23.67 -11.20 10.83
C GLN A 224 -23.96 -12.67 11.22
N THR A 225 -23.84 -13.59 10.25
CA THR A 225 -24.30 -14.98 10.40
C THR A 225 -23.18 -15.98 10.68
N ASN A 226 -21.91 -15.54 10.57
CA ASN A 226 -20.72 -16.40 10.54
C ASN A 226 -20.74 -17.46 9.41
N GLN A 227 -21.51 -17.22 8.34
CA GLN A 227 -21.61 -18.12 7.19
C GLN A 227 -21.17 -17.41 5.91
N ASP A 228 -20.14 -17.95 5.24
CA ASP A 228 -19.71 -17.45 3.93
C ASP A 228 -20.54 -18.09 2.81
N ILE A 229 -21.59 -17.39 2.38
CA ILE A 229 -22.48 -17.85 1.33
C ILE A 229 -22.15 -17.08 0.05
N ALA A 230 -21.65 -17.79 -0.97
CA ALA A 230 -21.45 -17.25 -2.32
C ALA A 230 -22.79 -17.18 -3.09
N ALA A 231 -23.76 -16.45 -2.54
CA ALA A 231 -25.00 -16.16 -3.22
C ALA A 231 -24.79 -15.07 -4.28
N SER A 232 -25.58 -15.13 -5.35
CA SER A 232 -25.59 -14.05 -6.33
C SER A 232 -26.38 -12.85 -5.81
N ILE A 233 -26.15 -11.69 -6.42
CA ILE A 233 -26.92 -10.47 -6.13
C ILE A 233 -28.45 -10.68 -6.22
N ILE A 234 -28.90 -11.53 -7.14
CA ILE A 234 -30.31 -11.91 -7.30
C ILE A 234 -30.81 -12.63 -6.04
N GLY A 235 -30.02 -13.56 -5.49
CA GLY A 235 -30.32 -14.25 -4.24
C GLY A 235 -30.46 -13.28 -3.07
N HIS A 236 -29.56 -12.29 -2.95
CA HIS A 236 -29.66 -11.26 -1.92
C HIS A 236 -30.94 -10.41 -2.05
N ILE A 237 -31.28 -9.98 -3.27
CA ILE A 237 -32.50 -9.20 -3.53
C ILE A 237 -33.76 -10.01 -3.19
N ARG A 238 -33.82 -11.28 -3.58
CA ARG A 238 -34.97 -12.14 -3.28
C ARG A 238 -35.09 -12.44 -1.79
N GLN A 239 -33.97 -12.65 -1.09
CA GLN A 239 -33.98 -12.76 0.36
C GLN A 239 -34.54 -11.48 1.02
N ALA A 240 -34.06 -10.31 0.60
CA ALA A 240 -34.54 -9.03 1.10
C ALA A 240 -36.03 -8.78 0.82
N ALA A 241 -36.52 -9.14 -0.37
CA ALA A 241 -37.89 -8.85 -0.81
C ALA A 241 -38.92 -9.89 -0.34
N LEU A 242 -38.54 -11.18 -0.28
CA LEU A 242 -39.45 -12.31 -0.10
C LEU A 242 -39.14 -13.17 1.13
N GLY A 243 -37.98 -12.98 1.78
CA GLY A 243 -37.55 -13.85 2.88
C GLY A 243 -37.06 -15.23 2.42
N GLU A 244 -36.65 -15.37 1.15
CA GLU A 244 -36.09 -16.62 0.62
C GLU A 244 -34.73 -16.97 1.20
N ALA A 245 -34.56 -18.22 1.64
CA ALA A 245 -33.29 -18.73 2.12
C ALA A 245 -32.14 -18.46 1.12
N LEU A 246 -31.09 -17.83 1.63
CA LEU A 246 -29.91 -17.50 0.85
C LEU A 246 -29.12 -18.79 0.55
N LEU A 247 -28.98 -19.13 -0.73
CA LEU A 247 -28.27 -20.33 -1.19
C LEU A 247 -27.07 -19.94 -2.05
N PRO A 248 -25.93 -20.67 -1.96
CA PRO A 248 -24.83 -20.49 -2.90
C PRO A 248 -25.30 -20.68 -4.34
N PHE A 249 -24.85 -19.79 -5.23
CA PHE A 249 -25.31 -19.82 -6.62
C PHE A 249 -24.94 -21.12 -7.34
N GLU A 250 -23.78 -21.70 -7.04
CA GLU A 250 -23.36 -23.01 -7.58
C GLU A 250 -24.32 -24.14 -7.21
N GLN A 251 -24.92 -24.09 -6.02
CA GLN A 251 -25.91 -25.09 -5.61
C GLN A 251 -27.20 -24.96 -6.42
N ARG A 252 -27.63 -23.73 -6.73
CA ARG A 252 -28.79 -23.47 -7.62
C ARG A 252 -28.52 -24.01 -9.03
N VAL A 253 -27.34 -23.74 -9.58
CA VAL A 253 -26.91 -24.28 -10.88
C VAL A 253 -26.91 -25.80 -10.86
N SER A 254 -26.35 -26.42 -9.81
CA SER A 254 -26.31 -27.88 -9.69
C SER A 254 -27.70 -28.52 -9.69
N LYS A 255 -28.65 -27.96 -8.94
CA LYS A 255 -30.05 -28.43 -8.90
C LYS A 255 -30.72 -28.32 -10.27
N ALA A 256 -30.59 -27.18 -10.94
CA ALA A 256 -31.15 -26.98 -12.28
C ALA A 256 -30.55 -27.97 -13.31
N MET A 257 -29.24 -28.23 -13.22
CA MET A 257 -28.56 -29.19 -14.09
C MET A 257 -29.00 -30.64 -13.85
N GLN A 258 -29.35 -31.02 -12.62
CA GLN A 258 -29.90 -32.34 -12.34
C GLN A 258 -31.22 -32.58 -13.08
N GLN A 259 -32.09 -31.57 -13.15
CA GLN A 259 -33.33 -31.64 -13.92
C GLN A 259 -33.03 -31.83 -15.42
N ILE A 260 -32.09 -31.04 -15.98
CA ILE A 260 -31.70 -31.16 -17.38
C ILE A 260 -31.15 -32.56 -17.69
N TYR A 261 -30.29 -33.11 -16.83
CA TYR A 261 -29.75 -34.46 -17.04
C TYR A 261 -30.81 -35.56 -16.97
N ALA A 262 -31.92 -35.35 -16.28
CA ALA A 262 -33.02 -36.30 -16.17
C ALA A 262 -34.00 -36.24 -17.35
N GLN A 263 -34.10 -35.11 -18.07
CA GLN A 263 -35.05 -34.93 -19.18
C GLN A 263 -34.74 -35.81 -20.41
N HIS A 264 -33.44 -36.02 -20.70
CA HIS A 264 -33.02 -36.69 -21.92
C HIS A 264 -31.82 -37.63 -21.69
N ASN A 265 -31.72 -38.66 -22.53
CA ASN A 265 -30.55 -39.52 -22.60
C ASN A 265 -29.42 -38.81 -23.38
N TRP A 266 -28.77 -37.85 -22.72
CA TRP A 266 -27.68 -37.09 -23.29
C TRP A 266 -26.48 -37.96 -23.64
N THR A 267 -25.96 -37.79 -24.85
CA THR A 267 -24.69 -38.41 -25.25
C THR A 267 -23.51 -37.87 -24.42
N PRO A 268 -22.38 -38.59 -24.34
CA PRO A 268 -21.20 -38.10 -23.62
C PRO A 268 -20.70 -36.73 -24.12
N MET A 269 -20.83 -36.43 -25.42
CA MET A 269 -20.46 -35.13 -25.97
C MET A 269 -21.43 -34.03 -25.52
N GLN A 270 -22.74 -34.30 -25.52
CA GLN A 270 -23.74 -33.34 -25.05
C GLN A 270 -23.55 -33.03 -23.56
N ARG A 271 -23.31 -34.04 -22.73
CA ARG A 271 -23.01 -33.84 -21.29
C ARG A 271 -21.82 -32.91 -21.07
N LYS A 272 -20.72 -33.07 -21.82
CA LYS A 272 -19.56 -32.16 -21.74
C LYS A 272 -19.91 -30.71 -22.09
N TRP A 273 -20.82 -30.49 -23.04
CA TRP A 273 -21.28 -29.15 -23.38
C TRP A 273 -22.21 -28.56 -22.32
N LEU A 274 -23.09 -29.38 -21.74
CA LEU A 274 -23.95 -29.01 -20.62
C LEU A 274 -23.12 -28.66 -19.37
N GLU A 275 -22.10 -29.46 -19.03
CA GLU A 275 -21.14 -29.15 -17.95
C GLU A 275 -20.41 -27.83 -18.19
N ARG A 276 -20.01 -27.56 -19.44
CA ARG A 276 -19.38 -26.29 -19.81
C ARG A 276 -20.34 -25.13 -19.64
N LEU A 277 -21.62 -25.31 -19.98
CA LEU A 277 -22.68 -24.32 -19.77
C LEU A 277 -22.86 -24.04 -18.29
N ALA A 278 -23.01 -25.07 -17.45
CA ALA A 278 -23.09 -24.92 -16.00
C ALA A 278 -21.90 -24.14 -15.43
N LYS A 279 -20.67 -24.49 -15.86
CA LYS A 279 -19.45 -23.79 -15.41
C LYS A 279 -19.42 -22.32 -15.85
N GLN A 280 -19.91 -21.99 -17.03
CA GLN A 280 -19.99 -20.58 -17.45
C GLN A 280 -21.07 -19.83 -16.67
N LEU A 281 -22.18 -20.50 -16.37
CA LEU A 281 -23.29 -19.87 -15.67
C LEU A 281 -22.88 -19.40 -14.27
N THR A 282 -22.05 -20.17 -13.55
CA THR A 282 -21.55 -19.76 -12.23
C THR A 282 -20.77 -18.43 -12.24
N HIS A 283 -20.25 -18.01 -13.39
CA HIS A 283 -19.52 -16.75 -13.55
C HIS A 283 -20.43 -15.61 -14.04
N GLU A 284 -21.30 -15.90 -15.03
CA GLU A 284 -22.12 -14.90 -15.72
C GLU A 284 -23.49 -14.65 -15.08
N VAL A 285 -23.96 -15.54 -14.20
CA VAL A 285 -25.28 -15.55 -13.52
C VAL A 285 -26.49 -15.71 -14.48
N ILE A 286 -26.43 -15.16 -15.69
CA ILE A 286 -27.44 -15.27 -16.74
C ILE A 286 -26.74 -15.64 -18.05
N ILE A 287 -27.24 -16.67 -18.74
CA ILE A 287 -26.76 -17.08 -20.06
C ILE A 287 -27.93 -17.17 -21.03
N ASP A 288 -27.91 -16.35 -22.07
CA ASP A 288 -28.85 -16.36 -23.19
C ASP A 288 -28.13 -16.71 -24.51
N ARG A 289 -28.86 -16.82 -25.63
CA ARG A 289 -28.25 -17.11 -26.95
C ARG A 289 -27.20 -16.09 -27.38
N ALA A 290 -27.42 -14.82 -27.08
CA ALA A 290 -26.43 -13.78 -27.39
C ALA A 290 -25.15 -14.01 -26.55
N ALA A 291 -25.30 -14.46 -25.30
CA ALA A 291 -24.18 -14.72 -24.39
C ALA A 291 -23.29 -15.80 -24.93
N ILE A 292 -23.92 -16.87 -25.40
CA ILE A 292 -23.21 -18.02 -25.96
C ILE A 292 -22.43 -17.62 -27.22
N ASN A 293 -22.92 -16.66 -28.01
CA ASN A 293 -22.18 -16.16 -29.17
C ASN A 293 -20.95 -15.33 -28.78
N ASP A 294 -21.03 -14.59 -27.67
CA ASP A 294 -19.95 -13.71 -27.21
C ASP A 294 -18.90 -14.46 -26.36
N LEU A 295 -19.27 -15.60 -25.77
CA LEU A 295 -18.43 -16.35 -24.85
C LEU A 295 -17.39 -17.22 -25.58
N PRO A 296 -16.07 -17.05 -25.30
CA PRO A 296 -15.01 -17.84 -25.92
C PRO A 296 -15.11 -19.36 -25.66
N ALA A 297 -15.81 -19.74 -24.58
CA ALA A 297 -16.05 -21.13 -24.22
C ALA A 297 -16.90 -21.89 -25.26
N PHE A 298 -17.67 -21.19 -26.09
CA PHE A 298 -18.57 -21.77 -27.09
C PHE A 298 -18.13 -21.41 -28.52
N ARG A 299 -17.05 -22.06 -28.99
CA ARG A 299 -16.60 -21.91 -30.38
C ARG A 299 -17.72 -22.31 -31.35
N GLY A 300 -18.10 -21.38 -32.23
CA GLY A 300 -19.23 -21.54 -33.16
C GLY A 300 -20.57 -21.01 -32.62
N GLY A 301 -20.58 -20.45 -31.40
CA GLY A 301 -21.72 -19.76 -30.80
C GLY A 301 -22.93 -20.65 -30.55
N ALA A 302 -24.08 -20.00 -30.36
CA ALA A 302 -25.35 -20.65 -30.07
C ALA A 302 -25.77 -21.62 -31.18
N LYS A 303 -25.50 -21.28 -32.45
CA LYS A 303 -25.87 -22.15 -33.60
C LYS A 303 -25.17 -23.51 -33.54
N GLN A 304 -23.86 -23.52 -33.23
CA GLN A 304 -23.12 -24.77 -33.14
C GLN A 304 -23.54 -25.57 -31.90
N LEU A 305 -23.73 -24.88 -30.76
CA LEU A 305 -24.17 -25.53 -29.54
C LEU A 305 -25.56 -26.16 -29.70
N ASP A 306 -26.49 -25.44 -30.33
CA ASP A 306 -27.84 -25.93 -30.61
C ASP A 306 -27.82 -27.17 -31.52
N LYS A 307 -26.96 -27.17 -32.56
CA LYS A 307 -26.75 -28.35 -33.39
C LYS A 307 -26.24 -29.56 -32.59
N VAL A 308 -25.31 -29.35 -31.65
CA VAL A 308 -24.76 -30.43 -30.80
C VAL A 308 -25.82 -30.96 -29.84
N LEU A 309 -26.71 -30.08 -29.36
CA LEU A 309 -27.83 -30.40 -28.49
C LEU A 309 -29.09 -30.83 -29.26
N ASN A 310 -28.99 -31.20 -30.54
CA ASN A 310 -30.13 -31.65 -31.36
C ASN A 310 -31.30 -30.65 -31.41
N GLN A 311 -31.02 -29.35 -31.53
CA GLN A 311 -32.01 -28.26 -31.54
C GLN A 311 -32.75 -28.06 -30.21
N GLN A 312 -32.17 -28.52 -29.10
CA GLN A 312 -32.76 -28.41 -27.76
C GLN A 312 -32.17 -27.27 -26.92
N LEU A 313 -31.35 -26.37 -27.50
CA LEU A 313 -30.68 -25.34 -26.71
C LEU A 313 -31.68 -24.44 -25.97
N ASP A 314 -32.78 -24.04 -26.61
CA ASP A 314 -33.77 -23.17 -25.98
C ASP A 314 -34.44 -23.85 -24.79
N SER A 315 -34.87 -25.11 -24.96
CA SER A 315 -35.43 -25.92 -23.88
C SER A 315 -34.45 -26.09 -22.71
N VAL A 316 -33.16 -26.26 -23.00
CA VAL A 316 -32.11 -26.36 -21.97
C VAL A 316 -31.96 -25.03 -21.23
N LEU A 317 -31.90 -23.90 -21.94
CA LEU A 317 -31.76 -22.58 -21.32
C LEU A 317 -33.01 -22.21 -20.50
N ASP A 318 -34.21 -22.51 -20.99
CA ASP A 318 -35.46 -22.27 -20.28
C ASP A 318 -35.54 -23.09 -19.00
N THR A 319 -35.26 -24.41 -19.08
CA THR A 319 -35.20 -25.30 -17.91
C THR A 319 -34.17 -24.81 -16.90
N LEU A 320 -32.99 -24.40 -17.37
CA LEU A 320 -31.93 -23.91 -16.52
C LEU A 320 -32.36 -22.63 -15.79
N ASN A 321 -32.93 -21.66 -16.51
CA ASN A 321 -33.40 -20.41 -15.94
C ASN A 321 -34.56 -20.61 -14.95
N GLU A 322 -35.44 -21.57 -15.21
CA GLU A 322 -36.51 -21.95 -14.29
C GLU A 322 -35.94 -22.59 -13.02
N GLY A 323 -35.11 -23.63 -13.15
CA GLY A 323 -34.55 -24.37 -12.03
C GLY A 323 -33.60 -23.56 -11.12
N LEU A 324 -33.04 -22.44 -11.61
CA LEU A 324 -32.24 -21.53 -10.77
C LEU A 324 -33.07 -20.85 -9.67
N TRP A 325 -34.35 -20.60 -9.95
CA TRP A 325 -35.22 -19.75 -9.14
C TRP A 325 -36.51 -20.44 -8.69
N GLU A 326 -36.68 -21.73 -8.98
CA GLU A 326 -37.73 -22.52 -8.35
C GLU A 326 -37.65 -22.36 -6.82
N ALA A 327 -38.77 -21.96 -6.23
CA ALA A 327 -38.89 -21.79 -4.78
C ALA A 327 -38.58 -23.14 -4.12
N GLY A 328 -37.55 -23.14 -3.27
CA GLY A 328 -37.15 -24.30 -2.47
C GLY A 328 -38.01 -24.51 -1.24
#